data_AF-A0A2U1RDF7-F1
#
_entry.id   AF-A0A2U1RDF7-F1
#
_cell.length_a   1.000
_cell.length_b   1.000
_cell.length_c   1.000
_cell.angle_alpha   90.00
_cell.angle_beta   90.00
_cell.angle_gamma   90.00
#
_symmetry.space_group_name_H-M   'P 1'
#
loop_
_entity.id
_entity.type
_entity.pdbx_description
1 polymer ?
#
loop_
_entity_poly.entity_id
_entity_poly.type
_entity_poly.pdbx_seq_one_letter_code
_entity_poly.pdbx_strand_id
1 'polypeptide(L)'
;MRLPSRLIGGVLVATLLTQLSACGSIFYPDRRGQIDGKIDPAIAVLDAVGLLFYIIPGLIAFAVDFATGAIYFEPGHTAQIDPAKLKQAIGPDGQVDNHKLQAILESELGKDFPLDDPRLIQHKGSTQQLAMFGLQPAA
;
A
#
# COMPACT_ATOMS: atom_id res chain seq x y z
N MET A 1 -1.27 -14.51 46.25
CA MET A 1 -1.58 -13.17 45.71
C MET A 1 -2.64 -13.34 44.62
N ARG A 2 -3.90 -12.95 44.87
CA ARG A 2 -4.96 -13.01 43.86
C ARG A 2 -4.85 -11.73 43.03
N LEU A 3 -4.18 -11.81 41.88
CA LEU A 3 -4.23 -10.70 40.92
C LEU A 3 -5.72 -10.54 40.53
N PRO A 4 -6.35 -9.38 40.76
CA PRO A 4 -7.78 -9.23 40.54
C PRO A 4 -8.07 -9.53 39.07
N SER A 5 -9.02 -10.44 38.81
CA SER A 5 -9.40 -10.90 37.48
C SER A 5 -9.67 -9.76 36.49
N ARG A 6 -10.04 -8.59 37.00
CA ARG A 6 -10.24 -7.34 36.25
C ARG A 6 -8.95 -6.77 35.65
N LEU A 7 -7.80 -6.91 36.33
CA LEU A 7 -6.49 -6.52 35.79
C LEU A 7 -6.03 -7.48 34.71
N ILE A 8 -6.23 -8.79 34.90
CA ILE A 8 -5.90 -9.80 33.88
C ILE A 8 -6.78 -9.59 32.63
N GLY A 9 -8.08 -9.38 32.81
CA GLY A 9 -9.00 -9.07 31.72
C GLY A 9 -8.64 -7.77 31.00
N GLY A 10 -8.25 -6.73 31.75
CA GLY A 10 -7.79 -5.47 31.19
C GLY A 10 -6.51 -5.62 30.35
N VAL A 11 -5.54 -6.39 30.85
CA VAL A 11 -4.31 -6.71 30.10
C VAL A 11 -4.65 -7.48 28.83
N LEU A 12 -5.48 -8.53 28.91
CA LEU A 12 -5.89 -9.32 27.73
C LEU A 12 -6.58 -8.49 26.65
N VAL A 13 -7.50 -7.60 27.05
CA VAL A 13 -8.19 -6.70 26.12
C VAL A 13 -7.20 -5.72 25.50
N ALA A 14 -6.30 -5.14 26.30
CA ALA A 14 -5.25 -4.26 25.77
C ALA A 14 -4.34 -5.00 24.78
N THR A 15 -3.88 -6.23 25.09
CA THR A 15 -3.05 -7.02 24.18
C THR A 15 -3.80 -7.42 22.91
N LEU A 16 -5.10 -7.69 23.00
CA LEU A 16 -5.92 -8.01 21.83
C LEU A 16 -6.14 -6.79 20.94
N LEU A 17 -6.44 -5.63 21.54
CA LEU A 17 -6.60 -4.37 20.82
C LEU A 17 -5.29 -3.95 20.14
N THR A 18 -4.14 -4.11 20.81
CA THR A 18 -2.83 -3.83 20.19
C THR A 18 -2.51 -4.78 19.05
N GLN A 19 -2.88 -6.07 19.16
CA GLN A 19 -2.70 -7.04 18.07
C GLN A 19 -3.60 -6.77 16.87
N LEU A 20 -4.79 -6.20 17.10
CA LEU A 20 -5.70 -5.80 16.02
C LEU A 20 -5.27 -4.48 15.37
N SER A 21 -4.71 -3.53 16.14
CA SER A 21 -4.25 -2.22 15.65
C SER A 21 -2.89 -2.24 14.95
N ALA A 22 -2.02 -3.20 15.26
CA ALA A 22 -0.69 -3.35 14.67
C ALA A 22 -0.69 -4.03 13.28
N CYS A 23 -1.87 -4.26 12.71
CA CYS A 23 -2.02 -4.58 11.31
C CYS A 23 -2.50 -3.30 10.62
N GLY A 24 -1.61 -2.35 10.31
CA GLY A 24 -1.96 -1.15 9.54
C GLY A 24 -2.71 -1.50 8.24
N SER A 25 -2.43 -2.68 7.70
CA SER A 25 -3.15 -3.36 6.62
C SER A 25 -4.66 -3.62 6.83
N ILE A 26 -5.19 -3.60 8.06
CA ILE A 26 -6.62 -3.73 8.39
C ILE A 26 -7.28 -2.35 8.47
N PHE A 27 -6.60 -1.37 9.05
CA PHE A 27 -7.13 0.00 9.19
C PHE A 27 -7.00 0.82 7.91
N TYR A 28 -6.01 0.52 7.08
CA TYR A 28 -5.72 1.20 5.82
C TYR A 28 -5.49 0.19 4.68
N PRO A 29 -6.54 -0.59 4.29
CA PRO A 29 -6.42 -1.54 3.19
C PRO A 29 -6.04 -0.87 1.86
N ASP A 30 -6.41 0.39 1.68
CA ASP A 30 -6.15 1.19 0.47
C ASP A 30 -4.65 1.52 0.26
N ARG A 31 -3.79 1.30 1.27
CA ARG A 31 -2.33 1.51 1.17
C ARG A 31 -1.57 0.26 0.74
N ARG A 32 -2.26 -0.87 0.50
CA ARG A 32 -1.62 -2.13 0.13
C ARG A 32 -1.01 -2.06 -1.27
N GLY A 33 0.21 -2.58 -1.41
CA GLY A 33 0.94 -2.62 -2.69
C GLY A 33 1.85 -1.42 -2.94
N GLN A 34 1.90 -0.46 -2.02
CA GLN A 34 2.83 0.66 -2.07
C GLN A 34 4.18 0.23 -1.48
N ILE A 35 4.99 -0.46 -2.29
CA ILE A 35 6.29 -1.02 -1.88
C ILE A 35 7.44 -0.01 -1.94
N ASP A 36 7.15 1.23 -2.33
CA ASP A 36 8.11 2.32 -2.40
C ASP A 36 7.41 3.65 -2.09
N GLY A 37 7.97 4.44 -1.17
CA GLY A 37 7.33 5.65 -0.65
C GLY A 37 7.96 6.17 0.64
N LYS A 38 7.50 7.35 1.10
CA LYS A 38 7.90 7.88 2.41
C LYS A 38 7.18 7.10 3.51
N ILE A 39 7.92 6.75 4.55
CA ILE A 39 7.39 6.09 5.75
C ILE A 39 6.38 7.03 6.42
N ASP A 40 5.18 6.53 6.71
CA ASP A 40 4.18 7.21 7.53
C ASP A 40 4.63 7.18 9.01
N PRO A 41 4.97 8.34 9.59
CA PRO A 41 5.46 8.40 10.96
C PRO A 41 4.42 7.94 11.99
N ALA A 42 3.12 8.01 11.70
CA ALA A 42 2.08 7.56 12.63
C ALA A 42 2.09 6.03 12.78
N ILE A 43 2.21 5.30 11.66
CA ILE A 43 2.25 3.83 11.65
C ILE A 43 3.58 3.33 12.20
N ALA A 44 4.69 3.95 11.79
CA ALA A 44 6.01 3.61 12.33
C ALA A 44 6.10 3.81 13.86
N VAL A 45 5.46 4.85 14.42
CA VAL A 45 5.40 5.06 15.87
C VAL A 45 4.52 4.01 16.55
N LEU A 46 3.38 3.64 15.96
CA LEU A 46 2.51 2.58 16.47
C LEU A 46 3.25 1.24 16.58
N ASP A 47 3.98 0.85 15.53
CA ASP A 47 4.79 -0.38 15.55
C ASP A 47 5.97 -0.28 16.50
N ALA A 48 6.64 0.88 16.59
CA ALA A 48 7.73 1.11 17.53
C ALA A 48 7.26 1.00 19.01
N VAL A 49 6.04 1.46 19.30
CA VAL A 49 5.41 1.25 20.61
C VAL A 49 5.13 -0.24 20.82
N GLY A 50 4.63 -0.96 19.80
CA GLY A 50 4.47 -2.42 19.84
C GLY A 50 5.77 -3.16 20.15
N LEU A 51 6.87 -2.78 19.50
CA LEU A 51 8.22 -3.29 19.74
C LEU A 51 8.72 -3.01 21.16
N LEU A 52 8.40 -1.83 21.70
CA LEU A 52 8.84 -1.43 23.05
C LEU A 52 8.22 -2.29 24.15
N PHE A 53 6.94 -2.66 24.02
CA PHE A 53 6.23 -3.47 25.02
C PHE A 53 6.33 -4.97 24.77
N TYR A 54 6.43 -5.41 23.52
CA TYR A 54 6.53 -6.83 23.15
C TYR A 54 7.36 -7.03 21.86
N ILE A 55 8.62 -7.43 22.03
CA ILE A 55 9.60 -7.54 20.92
C ILE A 55 9.10 -8.44 19.78
N ILE A 56 8.70 -9.69 20.09
CA ILE A 56 8.31 -10.66 19.05
C ILE A 56 7.10 -10.19 18.23
N PRO A 57 5.95 -9.85 18.83
CA PRO A 57 4.80 -9.40 18.04
C PRO A 57 5.01 -8.02 17.41
N GLY A 58 5.78 -7.12 18.04
CA GLY A 58 6.14 -5.84 17.42
C GLY A 58 6.97 -6.00 16.15
N LEU A 59 7.91 -6.95 16.13
CA LEU A 59 8.70 -7.26 14.92
C LEU A 59 7.82 -7.83 13.81
N ILE A 60 6.85 -8.67 14.16
CA ILE A 60 5.91 -9.25 13.19
C ILE A 60 5.04 -8.15 12.57
N ALA A 61 4.49 -7.24 13.38
CA ALA A 61 3.70 -6.11 12.91
C ALA A 61 4.49 -5.23 11.93
N PHE A 62 5.70 -4.82 12.33
CA PHE A 62 6.60 -4.03 11.50
C PHE A 62 6.91 -4.72 10.18
N ALA A 63 7.20 -6.03 10.20
CA ALA A 63 7.46 -6.80 8.98
C ALA A 63 6.23 -6.90 8.06
N VAL A 64 5.04 -7.10 8.62
CA VAL A 64 3.79 -7.18 7.85
C VAL A 64 3.46 -5.82 7.23
N ASP A 65 3.58 -4.72 7.96
CA ASP A 65 3.25 -3.38 7.46
C ASP A 65 4.28 -2.90 6.42
N PHE A 66 5.56 -3.29 6.53
CA PHE A 66 6.54 -3.13 5.46
C PHE A 66 6.24 -3.98 4.22
N ALA A 67 5.93 -5.28 4.40
CA ALA A 67 5.71 -6.20 3.29
C ALA A 67 4.41 -5.91 2.54
N THR A 68 3.39 -5.41 3.23
CA THR A 68 2.10 -5.04 2.63
C THR A 68 2.08 -3.62 2.08
N GLY A 69 3.04 -2.78 2.49
CA GLY A 69 3.11 -1.37 2.10
C GLY A 69 2.28 -0.43 2.99
N ALA A 70 1.66 -0.96 4.06
CA ALA A 70 0.87 -0.17 4.99
C ALA A 70 1.70 0.89 5.75
N ILE A 71 3.00 0.68 5.89
CA ILE A 71 3.90 1.64 6.56
C ILE A 71 4.20 2.88 5.71
N TYR A 72 3.82 2.92 4.43
CA TYR A 72 4.08 4.07 3.55
C TYR A 72 2.87 5.03 3.49
N PHE A 73 3.10 6.23 2.94
CA PHE A 73 2.28 7.46 3.07
C PHE A 73 0.77 7.37 2.70
N GLU A 74 0.06 8.47 2.99
CA GLU A 74 -1.41 8.63 3.16
C GLU A 74 -2.36 8.14 2.03
N PRO A 75 -3.60 7.74 2.40
CA PRO A 75 -4.64 7.35 1.44
C PRO A 75 -4.88 8.45 0.40
N GLY A 76 -4.86 8.08 -0.87
CA GLY A 76 -5.07 8.99 -2.01
C GLY A 76 -3.79 9.37 -2.77
N HIS A 77 -2.61 9.11 -2.23
CA HIS A 77 -1.33 9.25 -2.95
C HIS A 77 -0.78 7.86 -3.26
N THR A 78 -1.35 7.20 -4.27
CA THR A 78 -0.71 6.00 -4.83
C THR A 78 0.62 6.41 -5.48
N ALA A 79 1.60 5.52 -5.56
CA ALA A 79 2.80 5.73 -6.36
C ALA A 79 2.40 5.80 -7.85
N GLN A 80 1.87 6.95 -8.24
CA GLN A 80 1.43 7.25 -9.59
C GLN A 80 2.54 8.01 -10.29
N ILE A 81 2.88 7.51 -11.47
CA ILE A 81 3.69 8.28 -12.41
C ILE A 81 2.87 9.50 -12.84
N ASP A 82 3.52 10.65 -12.93
CA ASP A 82 2.91 11.90 -13.39
C ASP A 82 2.08 11.65 -14.67
N PRO A 83 0.76 11.94 -14.67
CA PRO A 83 -0.11 11.76 -15.84
C PRO A 83 0.42 12.45 -17.10
N ALA A 84 1.15 13.57 -16.95
CA ALA A 84 1.74 14.27 -18.09
C ALA A 84 2.83 13.44 -18.81
N LYS A 85 3.58 12.61 -18.08
CA LYS A 85 4.56 11.68 -18.67
C LYS A 85 3.85 10.51 -19.33
N LEU A 86 2.80 9.97 -18.71
CA LEU A 86 2.01 8.87 -19.27
C LEU A 86 1.29 9.25 -20.58
N LYS A 87 0.91 10.52 -20.75
CA LYS A 87 0.34 11.02 -22.02
C LYS A 87 1.27 10.80 -23.23
N GLN A 88 2.58 10.71 -23.03
CA GLN A 88 3.54 10.44 -24.10
C GLN A 88 3.43 9.02 -24.67
N ALA A 89 2.88 8.08 -23.89
CA ALA A 89 2.59 6.73 -24.34
C ALA A 89 1.24 6.61 -25.06
N ILE A 90 0.44 7.67 -25.16
CA ILE A 90 -0.83 7.65 -25.89
C ILE A 90 -0.57 8.06 -27.34
N GLY A 91 -0.87 7.17 -28.28
CA GLY A 91 -0.81 7.42 -29.71
C GLY A 91 -1.84 8.46 -30.16
N PRO A 92 -1.68 9.04 -31.36
CA PRO A 92 -2.61 10.02 -31.93
C PRO A 92 -4.02 9.44 -32.19
N ASP A 93 -4.16 8.12 -32.20
CA ASP A 93 -5.40 7.37 -32.28
C ASP A 93 -6.06 7.12 -30.90
N GLY A 94 -5.44 7.59 -29.81
CA GLY A 94 -5.91 7.38 -28.44
C GLY A 94 -5.57 6.00 -27.87
N GLN A 95 -4.79 5.19 -28.58
CA GLN A 95 -4.35 3.88 -28.10
C GLN A 95 -3.06 3.99 -27.30
N VAL A 96 -2.87 3.10 -26.34
CA VAL A 96 -1.65 3.05 -25.53
C VAL A 96 -0.56 2.29 -26.29
N ASP A 97 0.58 2.93 -26.48
CA ASP A 97 1.80 2.36 -27.03
C ASP A 97 2.57 1.65 -25.91
N ASN A 98 2.51 0.32 -25.89
CA ASN A 98 3.12 -0.51 -24.85
C ASN A 98 4.64 -0.35 -24.77
N HIS A 99 5.34 -0.13 -25.89
CA HIS A 99 6.78 0.06 -25.87
C HIS A 99 7.16 1.39 -25.18
N LYS A 100 6.44 2.47 -25.49
CA LYS A 100 6.66 3.76 -24.82
C LYS A 100 6.26 3.72 -23.36
N LEU A 101 5.14 3.07 -23.05
CA LEU A 101 4.69 2.92 -21.66
C LEU A 101 5.69 2.12 -20.84
N GLN A 102 6.23 1.03 -21.40
CA GLN A 102 7.28 0.23 -20.76
C GLN A 102 8.53 1.08 -20.49
N ALA A 103 9.01 1.86 -21.47
CA ALA A 103 10.15 2.73 -21.27
C ALA A 103 9.94 3.78 -20.16
N ILE A 104 8.73 4.35 -20.07
CA ILE A 104 8.36 5.30 -19.00
C ILE A 104 8.37 4.57 -17.65
N LEU A 105 7.73 3.40 -17.55
CA LEU A 105 7.69 2.61 -16.32
C LEU A 105 9.09 2.21 -15.85
N GLU A 106 9.96 1.76 -16.76
CA GLU A 106 11.36 1.42 -16.47
C GLU A 106 12.13 2.64 -15.95
N SER A 107 11.95 3.81 -16.58
CA SER A 107 12.65 5.04 -16.19
C SER A 107 12.21 5.61 -14.83
N GLU A 108 10.93 5.51 -14.50
CA GLU A 108 10.36 6.11 -13.28
C GLU A 108 10.38 5.15 -12.09
N LEU A 109 10.26 3.85 -12.33
CA LEU A 109 10.14 2.82 -11.28
C LEU A 109 11.40 1.96 -11.15
N GLY A 110 12.34 2.05 -12.10
CA GLY A 110 13.59 1.28 -12.08
C GLY A 110 13.38 -0.25 -12.20
N LYS A 111 12.22 -0.68 -12.70
CA LYS A 111 11.84 -2.09 -12.85
C LYS A 111 11.41 -2.36 -14.29
N ASP A 112 11.81 -3.52 -14.80
CA ASP A 112 11.38 -4.02 -16.10
C ASP A 112 9.94 -4.58 -16.00
N PHE A 113 9.05 -4.03 -16.81
CA PHE A 113 7.66 -4.45 -16.92
C PHE A 113 7.38 -4.83 -18.37
N PRO A 114 7.49 -6.13 -18.74
CA PRO A 114 7.28 -6.56 -20.12
C PRO A 114 5.80 -6.45 -20.49
N LEU A 115 5.42 -5.34 -21.12
CA LEU A 115 4.04 -5.08 -21.55
C LEU A 115 3.66 -5.83 -22.84
N ASP A 116 4.62 -6.53 -23.45
CA ASP A 116 4.42 -7.38 -24.62
C ASP A 116 4.24 -8.86 -24.24
N ASP A 117 4.20 -9.20 -22.94
CA ASP A 117 3.97 -10.57 -22.49
C ASP A 117 2.54 -11.02 -22.86
N PRO A 118 2.36 -12.19 -23.51
CA PRO A 118 1.03 -12.72 -23.84
C PRO A 118 0.14 -12.98 -22.62
N ARG A 119 0.70 -13.01 -21.41
CA ARG A 119 -0.03 -13.13 -20.14
C ARG A 119 -0.45 -11.77 -19.56
N LEU A 120 -0.11 -10.66 -20.20
CA LEU A 120 -0.54 -9.34 -19.76
C LEU A 120 -2.06 -9.27 -19.81
N ILE A 121 -2.67 -9.05 -18.64
CA ILE A 121 -4.11 -8.84 -18.54
C ILE A 121 -4.36 -7.34 -18.59
N GLN A 122 -4.91 -6.86 -19.70
CA GLN A 122 -5.32 -5.47 -19.85
C GLN A 122 -6.80 -5.31 -19.50
N HIS A 123 -7.10 -4.51 -18.48
CA HIS A 123 -8.46 -4.11 -18.16
C HIS A 123 -8.74 -2.72 -18.75
N LYS A 124 -9.72 -2.63 -19.65
CA LYS A 124 -10.26 -1.37 -20.15
C LYS A 124 -11.62 -1.14 -19.49
N GLY A 125 -11.89 0.09 -19.04
CA GLY A 125 -13.14 0.44 -18.37
C GLY A 125 -13.56 1.87 -18.67
N SER A 126 -14.86 2.14 -18.57
CA SER A 126 -15.36 3.51 -18.54
C SER A 126 -14.84 4.26 -17.31
N THR A 127 -14.91 5.58 -17.31
CA THR A 127 -14.53 6.40 -16.15
C THR A 127 -15.29 5.99 -14.89
N GLN A 128 -16.57 5.60 -15.00
CA GLN A 128 -17.32 5.03 -13.87
C GLN A 128 -16.77 3.68 -13.40
N GLN A 129 -16.37 2.78 -14.31
CA GLN A 129 -15.79 1.49 -13.92
C GLN A 129 -14.43 1.66 -13.26
N LEU A 130 -13.58 2.56 -13.76
CA LEU A 130 -12.29 2.87 -13.14
C LEU A 130 -12.49 3.47 -11.74
N ALA A 131 -13.47 4.36 -11.57
CA ALA A 131 -13.82 4.93 -10.27
C ALA A 131 -14.30 3.86 -9.26
N MET A 132 -15.01 2.81 -9.71
CA MET A 132 -15.38 1.68 -8.85
C MET A 132 -14.17 0.89 -8.34
N PHE A 133 -13.05 0.91 -9.06
CA PHE A 133 -11.78 0.31 -8.63
C PHE A 133 -10.90 1.29 -7.83
N GLY A 134 -11.43 2.46 -7.45
CA GLY A 134 -10.66 3.51 -6.77
C GLY A 134 -9.64 4.22 -7.67
N LEU A 135 -9.63 3.93 -8.98
CA LEU A 135 -8.78 4.57 -9.96
C LEU A 135 -9.48 5.83 -10.46
N GLN A 136 -9.28 6.95 -9.76
CA GLN A 136 -9.75 8.24 -10.25
C GLN A 136 -8.87 8.68 -11.43
N PRO A 137 -9.44 8.97 -12.61
CA PRO A 137 -8.67 9.51 -13.71
C PRO A 137 -8.14 10.89 -13.32
N ALA A 138 -6.85 10.98 -13.00
CA ALA A 138 -6.13 12.24 -12.92
C ALA A 138 -5.92 12.72 -14.36
N ALA A 139 -6.78 13.64 -14.81
CA ALA A 139 -6.74 14.24 -16.14
C ALA A 139 -5.47 15.07 -16.35
#